data_AF-A0A6A9SLD0-F1
#
_entry.id   AF-A0A6A9SLD0-F1
#
_cell.length_a   1.000
_cell.length_b   1.000
_cell.length_c   1.000
_cell.angle_alpha   90.00
_cell.angle_beta   90.00
_cell.angle_gamma   90.00
#
_symmetry.space_group_name_H-M   'P 1'
#
loop_
_entity.id
_entity.type
_entity.pdbx_description
1 polymer ?
#
loop_
_entity_poly.entity_id
_entity_poly.type
_entity_poly.pdbx_seq_one_letter_code
_entity_poly.pdbx_strand_id
1 'polypeptide(L)'
;MNPSRVDFMVDMAYGLLLLVAIVLIATGSTGIGIAFGLGALVSYAVHVAWKMARFDPDWMTKEVTENIEESLTEEVSENVGEKVTEEVTESVEEKVTEEVTENVGEKVTQEVTENVGEKVTQEVTESVEEKVAEEVTQEVTQEVTQEVTENVEQTLSDEIETIVDQLEAVNQRIDRRPRKEELDAEEVEAAADGDSKSNADDERDDE
;
A
#
# COMPACT_ATOMS: atom_id res chain seq x y z
N MET A 1 -26.71 51.29 -49.41
CA MET A 1 -27.94 52.12 -49.47
C MET A 1 -29.01 51.42 -48.66
N ASN A 2 -29.74 52.11 -47.80
CA ASN A 2 -30.80 51.47 -47.00
C ASN A 2 -31.94 51.05 -47.96
N PRO A 3 -32.32 49.76 -48.03
CA PRO A 3 -33.30 49.25 -48.99
C PRO A 3 -34.63 50.01 -48.96
N SER A 4 -35.06 50.38 -47.76
CA SER A 4 -36.25 51.20 -47.51
C SER A 4 -36.23 52.58 -48.21
N ARG A 5 -35.06 53.19 -48.36
CA ARG A 5 -34.91 54.49 -49.02
C ARG A 5 -34.98 54.38 -50.54
N VAL A 6 -34.47 53.29 -51.10
CA VAL A 6 -34.53 53.03 -52.55
C VAL A 6 -35.98 52.79 -52.96
N ASP A 7 -36.70 51.98 -52.19
CA ASP A 7 -38.12 51.70 -52.42
C ASP A 7 -38.99 52.96 -52.43
N PHE A 8 -38.81 53.82 -51.41
CA PHE A 8 -39.54 55.09 -51.33
C PHE A 8 -39.26 56.00 -52.53
N MET A 9 -38.00 56.06 -52.98
CA MET A 9 -37.63 56.87 -54.15
C MET A 9 -38.24 56.32 -55.44
N VAL A 10 -38.32 55.00 -55.58
CA VAL A 10 -38.93 54.35 -56.76
C VAL A 10 -40.44 54.57 -56.78
N ASP A 11 -41.13 54.39 -55.65
CA ASP A 11 -42.56 54.65 -55.54
C ASP A 11 -42.91 56.11 -55.85
N MET A 12 -42.11 57.06 -55.35
CA MET A 12 -42.24 58.49 -55.64
C MET A 12 -42.04 58.79 -57.14
N ALA A 13 -41.10 58.12 -57.80
CA ALA A 13 -40.85 58.28 -59.23
C ALA A 13 -42.03 57.76 -60.07
N TYR A 14 -42.60 56.60 -59.74
CA TYR A 14 -43.80 56.09 -60.42
C TYR A 14 -45.02 56.99 -60.20
N GLY A 15 -45.19 57.55 -59.00
CA GLY A 15 -46.22 58.56 -58.73
C GLY A 15 -46.09 59.80 -59.63
N LEU A 16 -44.87 60.30 -59.82
CA LEU A 16 -44.61 61.40 -60.76
C LEU A 16 -44.87 61.00 -62.22
N LEU A 17 -44.50 59.78 -62.62
CA LEU A 17 -44.78 59.28 -63.98
C LEU A 17 -46.29 59.19 -64.24
N LEU A 18 -47.09 58.75 -63.26
CA LEU A 18 -48.56 58.75 -63.39
C LEU A 18 -49.14 60.17 -63.48
N LEU A 19 -48.59 61.14 -62.73
CA LEU A 19 -48.99 62.54 -62.84
C LEU A 19 -48.70 63.09 -64.25
N VAL A 20 -47.51 62.78 -64.79
CA VAL A 20 -47.14 63.14 -66.18
C VAL A 20 -48.10 62.49 -67.19
N ALA A 21 -48.48 61.22 -66.98
CA ALA A 21 -49.47 60.54 -67.81
C ALA A 21 -50.81 61.29 -67.82
N ILE A 22 -51.30 61.69 -66.63
CA ILE A 22 -52.57 62.42 -66.48
C ILE A 22 -52.51 63.79 -67.18
N VAL A 23 -51.41 64.51 -67.06
CA VAL A 23 -51.21 65.80 -67.74
C VAL A 23 -51.18 65.63 -69.26
N LEU A 24 -50.52 64.59 -69.76
CA LEU A 24 -50.51 64.25 -71.20
C LEU A 24 -51.90 63.88 -71.72
N ILE A 25 -52.71 63.19 -70.92
CA ILE A 25 -54.11 62.89 -71.26
C ILE A 25 -54.95 64.19 -71.30
N ALA A 26 -54.69 65.12 -70.38
CA ALA A 26 -55.48 66.35 -70.24
C ALA A 26 -55.13 67.42 -71.27
N THR A 27 -53.88 67.49 -71.74
CA THR A 27 -53.38 68.58 -72.60
C THR A 27 -52.87 68.12 -73.97
N GLY A 28 -52.63 66.82 -74.15
CA GLY A 28 -52.07 66.23 -75.36
C GLY A 28 -52.99 65.20 -76.02
N SER A 29 -52.39 64.28 -76.78
CA SER A 29 -53.13 63.18 -77.39
C SER A 29 -53.49 62.14 -76.33
N THR A 30 -54.79 61.90 -76.16
CA THR A 30 -55.35 60.90 -75.24
C THR A 30 -54.71 59.51 -75.45
N GLY A 31 -54.40 59.14 -76.70
CA GLY A 31 -53.77 57.85 -77.01
C GLY A 31 -52.34 57.73 -76.46
N ILE A 32 -51.56 58.81 -76.49
CA ILE A 32 -50.18 58.84 -75.99
C ILE A 32 -50.18 58.78 -74.47
N GLY A 33 -51.06 59.55 -73.83
CA GLY A 33 -51.20 59.55 -72.38
C GLY A 33 -51.66 58.19 -71.82
N ILE A 34 -52.61 57.52 -72.50
CA ILE A 34 -53.05 56.17 -72.12
C ILE A 34 -51.91 55.15 -72.30
N ALA A 35 -51.21 55.16 -73.44
CA ALA A 35 -50.11 54.22 -73.70
C ALA A 35 -48.98 54.37 -72.67
N PHE A 36 -48.62 55.62 -72.34
CA PHE A 36 -47.60 55.91 -71.34
C PHE A 36 -48.05 55.51 -69.92
N GLY A 37 -49.29 55.81 -69.54
CA GLY A 37 -49.85 55.41 -68.24
C GLY A 37 -49.89 53.89 -68.07
N LEU A 38 -50.30 53.15 -69.11
CA LEU A 38 -50.28 51.68 -69.10
C LEU A 38 -48.86 51.11 -69.00
N GLY A 39 -47.89 51.70 -69.72
CA GLY A 39 -46.49 51.30 -69.62
C GLY A 39 -45.91 51.50 -68.22
N ALA A 40 -46.19 52.66 -67.60
CA ALA A 40 -45.78 52.95 -66.22
C ALA A 40 -46.41 51.96 -65.23
N LEU A 41 -47.68 51.61 -65.42
CA LEU A 41 -48.39 50.65 -64.56
C LEU A 41 -47.82 49.23 -64.69
N VAL A 42 -47.55 48.76 -65.92
CA VAL A 42 -46.94 47.43 -66.15
C VAL A 42 -45.54 47.37 -65.54
N SER A 43 -44.73 48.42 -65.73
CA SER A 43 -43.40 48.52 -65.12
C SER A 43 -43.46 48.49 -63.60
N TYR A 44 -44.44 49.19 -63.01
CA TYR A 44 -44.67 49.17 -61.55
C TYR A 44 -45.07 47.77 -61.07
N ALA A 45 -45.97 47.09 -61.77
CA ALA A 45 -46.39 45.73 -61.43
C ALA A 45 -45.22 44.73 -61.45
N VAL A 46 -44.34 44.82 -62.46
CA VAL A 46 -43.12 43.99 -62.53
C VAL A 46 -42.17 44.29 -61.37
N HIS A 47 -42.00 45.58 -61.04
CA HIS A 47 -41.16 45.98 -59.92
C HIS A 47 -41.68 45.45 -58.58
N VAL A 48 -42.98 45.57 -58.33
CA VAL A 48 -43.63 45.04 -57.11
C VAL A 48 -43.52 43.52 -57.03
N ALA A 49 -43.74 42.81 -58.14
CA ALA A 49 -43.61 41.35 -58.18
C ALA A 49 -42.17 40.91 -57.87
N TRP A 50 -41.17 41.57 -58.45
CA TRP A 50 -39.75 41.30 -58.14
C TRP A 50 -39.42 41.58 -56.67
N LYS A 51 -39.97 42.67 -56.12
CA LYS A 51 -39.79 43.03 -54.71
C LYS A 51 -40.45 42.01 -53.79
N MET A 52 -41.68 41.56 -54.07
CA MET A 52 -42.35 40.52 -53.28
C MET A 52 -41.58 39.20 -53.32
N ALA A 53 -41.08 38.79 -54.48
CA ALA A 53 -40.26 37.57 -54.60
C ALA A 53 -38.93 37.70 -53.84
N ARG A 54 -38.33 38.90 -53.81
CA ARG A 54 -37.12 39.15 -53.02
C ARG A 54 -37.40 39.19 -51.52
N PHE A 55 -38.59 39.53 -51.07
CA PHE A 55 -38.90 39.59 -49.64
C PHE A 55 -39.74 38.41 -49.16
N ASP A 56 -39.76 37.29 -49.89
CA ASP A 56 -40.48 36.10 -49.45
C ASP A 56 -39.96 35.66 -48.06
N PRO A 57 -40.85 35.52 -47.05
CA PRO A 57 -40.43 35.20 -45.69
C PRO A 57 -39.69 33.86 -45.60
N ASP A 58 -40.03 32.91 -46.48
CA ASP A 58 -39.55 31.53 -46.40
C ASP A 58 -38.06 31.39 -46.72
N TRP A 59 -37.54 32.12 -47.71
CA TRP A 59 -36.11 32.01 -48.06
C TRP A 59 -35.22 32.75 -47.04
N MET A 60 -35.65 33.91 -46.54
CA MET A 60 -34.89 34.63 -45.50
C MET A 60 -34.90 33.89 -44.17
N THR A 61 -36.03 33.31 -43.77
CA THR A 61 -36.09 32.52 -42.54
C THR A 61 -35.24 31.27 -42.66
N LYS A 62 -35.31 30.57 -43.80
CA LYS A 62 -34.47 29.39 -44.04
C LYS A 62 -32.98 29.71 -44.01
N GLU A 63 -32.55 30.77 -44.70
CA GLU A 63 -31.12 31.14 -44.76
C GLU A 63 -30.58 31.63 -43.41
N VAL A 64 -31.41 32.33 -42.62
CA VAL A 64 -31.06 32.71 -41.25
C VAL A 64 -31.03 31.50 -40.32
N THR A 65 -31.99 30.58 -40.43
CA THR A 65 -32.02 29.35 -39.63
C THR A 65 -30.81 28.46 -39.95
N GLU A 66 -30.50 28.23 -41.23
CA GLU A 66 -29.34 27.43 -41.63
C GLU A 66 -28.02 28.05 -41.14
N ASN A 67 -27.84 29.38 -41.29
CA ASN A 67 -26.64 30.05 -40.76
C ASN A 67 -26.52 29.97 -39.24
N ILE A 68 -27.64 30.13 -38.52
CA ILE A 68 -27.65 30.06 -37.06
C ILE A 68 -27.39 28.62 -36.60
N GLU A 69 -27.99 27.62 -37.22
CA GLU A 69 -27.76 26.22 -36.90
C GLU A 69 -26.30 25.83 -37.17
N GLU A 70 -25.73 26.19 -38.31
CA GLU A 70 -24.34 25.90 -38.66
C GLU A 70 -23.38 26.60 -37.68
N SER A 71 -23.55 27.91 -37.48
CA SER A 71 -22.69 28.68 -36.58
C SER A 71 -22.79 28.23 -35.13
N LEU A 72 -23.98 27.89 -34.62
CA LEU A 72 -24.14 27.38 -33.26
C LEU A 72 -23.58 25.96 -33.13
N THR A 73 -23.74 25.11 -34.15
CA THR A 73 -23.22 23.75 -34.09
C THR A 73 -21.70 23.74 -34.08
N GLU A 74 -21.05 24.56 -34.90
CA GLU A 74 -19.59 24.70 -34.88
C GLU A 74 -19.10 25.31 -33.57
N GLU A 75 -19.64 26.47 -33.13
CA GLU A 75 -19.16 27.11 -31.90
C GLU A 75 -19.38 26.24 -30.67
N VAL A 76 -20.52 25.57 -30.56
CA VAL A 76 -20.81 24.72 -29.39
C VAL A 76 -19.99 23.43 -29.45
N SER A 77 -19.90 22.77 -30.61
CA SER A 77 -19.18 21.50 -30.70
C SER A 77 -17.68 21.67 -30.50
N GLU A 78 -17.08 22.72 -31.08
CA GLU A 78 -15.64 22.95 -30.98
C GLU A 78 -15.28 23.53 -29.61
N ASN A 79 -15.94 24.60 -29.19
CA ASN A 79 -15.54 25.36 -28.01
C ASN A 79 -16.00 24.72 -26.70
N VAL A 80 -17.17 24.07 -26.67
CA VAL A 80 -17.62 23.34 -25.48
C VAL A 80 -17.06 21.92 -25.46
N GLY A 81 -17.01 21.25 -26.61
CA GLY A 81 -16.47 19.90 -26.72
C GLY A 81 -15.00 19.82 -26.31
N GLU A 82 -14.12 20.63 -26.92
CA GLU A 82 -12.69 20.57 -26.60
C GLU A 82 -12.40 21.09 -25.19
N LYS A 83 -12.85 22.30 -24.83
CA LYS A 83 -12.51 22.88 -23.52
C LYS A 83 -13.03 22.07 -22.35
N VAL A 84 -14.26 21.57 -22.42
CA VAL A 84 -14.80 20.76 -21.33
C VAL A 84 -14.06 19.43 -21.26
N THR A 85 -13.73 18.81 -22.40
CA THR A 85 -12.98 17.55 -22.38
C THR A 85 -11.58 17.75 -21.83
N GLU A 86 -10.88 18.81 -22.24
CA GLU A 86 -9.50 19.10 -21.83
C GLU A 86 -9.44 19.50 -20.35
N GLU A 87 -10.26 20.46 -19.90
CA GLU A 87 -10.27 20.89 -18.50
C GLU A 87 -10.71 19.78 -17.55
N VAL A 88 -11.72 18.97 -17.94
CA VAL A 88 -12.19 17.87 -17.09
C VAL A 88 -11.16 16.74 -17.05
N THR A 89 -10.55 16.38 -18.18
CA THR A 89 -9.54 15.31 -18.20
C THR A 89 -8.32 15.70 -17.39
N GLU A 90 -7.80 16.92 -17.57
CA GLU A 90 -6.61 17.40 -16.86
C GLU A 90 -6.90 17.56 -15.35
N SER A 91 -8.01 18.19 -14.96
CA SER A 91 -8.37 18.31 -13.54
C SER A 91 -8.63 16.97 -12.86
N VAL A 92 -9.22 16.01 -13.56
CA VAL A 92 -9.49 14.68 -12.98
C VAL A 92 -8.21 13.86 -12.89
N GLU A 93 -7.37 13.84 -13.93
CA GLU A 93 -6.08 13.13 -13.85
C GLU A 93 -5.18 13.71 -12.76
N GLU A 94 -5.04 15.03 -12.68
CA GLU A 94 -4.16 15.67 -11.70
C GLU A 94 -4.66 15.39 -10.27
N LYS A 95 -5.93 15.67 -9.98
CA LYS A 95 -6.49 15.48 -8.63
C LYS A 95 -6.52 14.02 -8.20
N VAL A 96 -6.88 13.10 -9.10
CA VAL A 96 -6.92 11.67 -8.76
C VAL A 96 -5.50 11.16 -8.55
N THR A 97 -4.53 11.59 -9.35
CA THR A 97 -3.13 11.16 -9.18
C THR A 97 -2.54 11.70 -7.88
N GLU A 98 -2.76 12.96 -7.55
CA GLU A 98 -2.33 13.57 -6.28
C GLU A 98 -3.01 12.90 -5.09
N GLU A 99 -4.34 12.82 -5.06
CA GLU A 99 -5.05 12.23 -3.92
C GLU A 99 -4.67 10.76 -3.72
N VAL A 100 -4.56 9.97 -4.80
CA VAL A 100 -4.21 8.55 -4.66
C VAL A 100 -2.77 8.39 -4.23
N THR A 101 -1.82 9.11 -4.84
CA THR A 101 -0.40 8.95 -4.51
C THR A 101 -0.10 9.43 -3.10
N GLU A 102 -0.60 10.60 -2.73
CA GLU A 102 -0.30 11.20 -1.42
C GLU A 102 -1.12 10.52 -0.32
N ASN A 103 -2.45 10.49 -0.40
CA ASN A 103 -3.24 9.94 0.69
C ASN A 103 -3.11 8.43 0.82
N VAL A 104 -3.13 7.67 -0.28
CA VAL A 104 -3.07 6.21 -0.18
C VAL A 104 -1.64 5.76 0.06
N GLY A 105 -0.67 6.33 -0.66
CA GLY A 105 0.74 6.01 -0.48
C GLY A 105 1.24 6.31 0.94
N GLU A 106 0.99 7.51 1.45
CA GLU A 106 1.45 7.89 2.79
C GLU A 106 0.71 7.14 3.89
N LYS A 107 -0.63 7.03 3.82
CA LYS A 107 -1.40 6.32 4.85
C LYS A 107 -1.03 4.85 4.89
N VAL A 108 -0.93 4.17 3.75
CA VAL A 108 -0.55 2.74 3.74
C VAL A 108 0.87 2.57 4.27
N THR A 109 1.81 3.46 3.91
CA THR A 109 3.19 3.37 4.39
C THR A 109 3.26 3.60 5.91
N GLN A 110 2.56 4.61 6.43
CA GLN A 110 2.46 4.84 7.88
C GLN A 110 1.79 3.67 8.59
N GLU A 111 0.62 3.24 8.12
CA GLU A 111 -0.15 2.20 8.78
C GLU A 111 0.60 0.87 8.80
N VAL A 112 1.30 0.52 7.72
CA VAL A 112 2.16 -0.67 7.68
C VAL A 112 3.37 -0.51 8.58
N THR A 113 4.06 0.63 8.56
CA THR A 113 5.28 0.84 9.36
C THR A 113 4.96 0.84 10.85
N GLU A 114 3.96 1.59 11.29
CA GLU A 114 3.55 1.64 12.70
C GLU A 114 2.89 0.32 13.12
N ASN A 115 1.79 -0.10 12.49
CA ASN A 115 1.06 -1.25 13.03
C ASN A 115 1.80 -2.57 12.84
N VAL A 116 2.42 -2.80 11.69
CA VAL A 116 3.11 -4.08 11.46
C VAL A 116 4.47 -4.05 12.14
N GLY A 117 5.22 -2.96 12.00
CA GLY A 117 6.53 -2.82 12.63
C GLY A 117 6.45 -2.92 14.16
N GLU A 118 5.58 -2.14 14.80
CA GLU A 118 5.48 -2.16 16.26
C GLU A 118 4.87 -3.47 16.76
N LYS A 119 3.76 -3.95 16.20
CA LYS A 119 3.14 -5.20 16.69
C LYS A 119 4.03 -6.41 16.51
N VAL A 120 4.70 -6.55 15.36
CA VAL A 120 5.61 -7.68 15.15
C VAL A 120 6.81 -7.57 16.09
N THR A 121 7.37 -6.37 16.29
CA THR A 121 8.47 -6.21 17.24
C THR A 121 8.03 -6.54 18.66
N GLN A 122 6.85 -6.10 19.06
CA GLN A 122 6.31 -6.32 20.41
C GLN A 122 5.95 -7.79 20.64
N GLU A 123 5.20 -8.43 19.74
CA GLU A 123 4.84 -9.84 19.83
C GLU A 123 6.06 -10.77 19.77
N VAL A 124 7.04 -10.47 18.90
CA VAL A 124 8.26 -11.27 18.81
C VAL A 124 9.11 -11.09 20.06
N THR A 125 9.25 -9.86 20.57
CA THR A 125 10.05 -9.62 21.78
C THR A 125 9.40 -10.29 22.99
N GLU A 126 8.10 -10.09 23.22
CA GLU A 126 7.38 -10.71 24.34
C GLU A 126 7.37 -12.23 24.21
N SER A 127 7.04 -12.79 23.05
CA SER A 127 6.94 -14.24 22.90
C SER A 127 8.31 -14.93 22.98
N VAL A 128 9.37 -14.30 22.48
CA VAL A 128 10.72 -14.85 22.57
C VAL A 128 11.27 -14.70 23.98
N GLU A 129 11.11 -13.54 24.64
CA GLU A 129 11.55 -13.38 26.04
C GLU A 129 10.80 -14.35 26.96
N GLU A 130 9.48 -14.45 26.83
CA GLU A 130 8.67 -15.32 27.69
C GLU A 130 9.01 -16.80 27.47
N LYS A 131 9.03 -17.27 26.23
CA LYS A 131 9.33 -18.69 25.94
C LYS A 131 10.76 -19.05 26.27
N VAL A 132 11.73 -18.20 25.92
CA VAL A 132 13.14 -18.50 26.21
C VAL A 132 13.38 -18.44 27.72
N ALA A 133 12.81 -17.46 28.43
CA ALA A 133 12.94 -17.41 29.88
C ALA A 133 12.28 -18.63 30.53
N GLU A 134 11.08 -19.02 30.12
CA GLU A 134 10.35 -20.12 30.73
C GLU A 134 10.99 -21.48 30.40
N GLU A 135 11.29 -21.78 29.14
CA GLU A 135 11.91 -23.05 28.75
C GLU A 135 13.33 -23.18 29.31
N VAL A 136 14.18 -22.15 29.17
CA VAL A 136 15.55 -22.23 29.70
C VAL A 136 15.53 -22.34 31.22
N THR A 137 14.65 -21.61 31.92
CA THR A 137 14.59 -21.73 33.39
C THR A 137 14.06 -23.09 33.80
N GLN A 138 13.02 -23.62 33.16
CA GLN A 138 12.46 -24.92 33.52
C GLN A 138 13.41 -26.07 33.17
N GLU A 139 13.92 -26.15 31.94
CA GLU A 139 14.83 -27.21 31.52
C GLU A 139 16.12 -27.19 32.32
N VAL A 140 16.79 -26.03 32.40
CA VAL A 140 18.06 -25.95 33.13
C VAL A 140 17.86 -26.23 34.61
N THR A 141 16.79 -25.73 35.23
CA THR A 141 16.55 -26.02 36.65
C THR A 141 16.24 -27.49 36.86
N GLN A 142 15.41 -28.12 36.02
CA GLN A 142 15.08 -29.54 36.17
C GLN A 142 16.26 -30.44 35.89
N GLU A 143 16.95 -30.26 34.76
CA GLU A 143 18.11 -31.08 34.39
C GLU A 143 19.23 -30.93 35.41
N VAL A 144 19.62 -29.70 35.76
CA VAL A 144 20.70 -29.49 36.74
C VAL A 144 20.32 -30.03 38.10
N THR A 145 19.06 -29.85 38.54
CA THR A 145 18.64 -30.39 39.85
C THR A 145 18.65 -31.92 39.83
N GLN A 146 18.11 -32.56 38.80
CA GLN A 146 18.14 -34.02 38.70
C GLN A 146 19.55 -34.56 38.60
N GLU A 147 20.37 -34.02 37.69
CA GLU A 147 21.72 -34.51 37.46
C GLU A 147 22.62 -34.31 38.69
N VAL A 148 22.50 -33.18 39.38
CA VAL A 148 23.24 -32.93 40.63
C VAL A 148 22.74 -33.84 41.74
N THR A 149 21.43 -34.02 41.91
CA THR A 149 20.89 -34.92 42.95
C THR A 149 21.32 -36.37 42.69
N GLU A 150 21.17 -36.88 41.47
CA GLU A 150 21.56 -38.26 41.14
C GLU A 150 23.07 -38.48 41.29
N ASN A 151 23.91 -37.55 40.82
CA ASN A 151 25.36 -37.68 40.99
C ASN A 151 25.78 -37.63 42.46
N VAL A 152 25.18 -36.73 43.25
CA VAL A 152 25.47 -36.62 44.68
C VAL A 152 25.02 -37.86 45.42
N GLU A 153 23.82 -38.38 45.14
CA GLU A 153 23.32 -39.61 45.77
C GLU A 153 24.16 -40.83 45.42
N GLN A 154 24.57 -41.00 44.16
CA GLN A 154 25.46 -42.08 43.74
C GLN A 154 26.83 -41.97 44.40
N THR A 155 27.46 -40.80 44.32
CA THR A 155 28.81 -40.60 44.89
C THR A 155 28.81 -40.82 46.40
N LEU A 156 27.81 -40.29 47.12
CA LEU A 156 27.68 -40.49 48.56
C LEU A 156 27.39 -41.96 48.90
N SER A 157 26.59 -42.67 48.10
CA SER A 157 26.32 -44.09 48.32
C SER A 157 27.59 -44.93 48.16
N ASP A 158 28.34 -44.70 47.08
CA ASP A 158 29.60 -45.40 46.80
C ASP A 158 30.67 -45.12 47.87
N GLU A 159 30.79 -43.86 48.32
CA GLU A 159 31.69 -43.50 49.42
C GLU A 159 31.28 -44.15 50.74
N ILE A 160 29.98 -44.15 51.09
CA ILE A 160 29.47 -44.76 52.31
C ILE A 160 29.70 -46.28 52.28
N GLU A 161 29.44 -46.96 51.16
CA GLU A 161 29.69 -48.40 51.02
C GLU A 161 31.17 -48.72 51.23
N THR A 162 32.06 -47.94 50.60
CA THR A 162 33.51 -48.08 50.79
C THR A 162 33.94 -47.87 52.25
N ILE A 163 33.34 -46.90 52.94
CA ILE A 163 33.60 -46.65 54.37
C ILE A 163 33.10 -47.81 55.23
N VAL A 164 31.93 -48.36 54.92
CA VAL A 164 31.35 -49.51 55.63
C VAL A 164 32.24 -50.74 55.47
N ASP A 165 32.70 -51.04 54.26
CA ASP A 165 33.64 -52.15 53.99
C ASP A 165 34.95 -51.99 54.75
N GLN A 166 35.50 -50.76 54.78
CA GLN A 166 36.70 -50.46 55.57
C GLN A 166 36.46 -50.65 57.07
N LEU A 167 35.30 -50.23 57.58
CA LEU A 167 34.94 -50.38 58.99
C LEU A 167 34.78 -51.85 59.38
N GLU A 168 34.19 -52.66 58.50
CA GLU A 168 34.05 -54.10 58.71
C GLU A 168 35.42 -54.80 58.70
N ALA A 169 36.30 -54.44 57.77
CA ALA A 169 37.68 -54.93 57.76
C ALA A 169 38.46 -54.57 59.04
N VAL A 170 38.23 -53.37 59.58
CA VAL A 170 38.78 -52.96 60.89
C VAL A 170 38.18 -53.78 62.03
N ASN A 171 36.87 -54.02 62.02
CA ASN A 171 36.20 -54.82 63.04
C ASN A 171 36.73 -56.27 63.07
N GLN A 172 36.89 -56.90 61.90
CA GLN A 172 37.49 -58.23 61.79
C GLN A 172 38.96 -58.27 62.28
N ARG A 173 39.73 -57.19 62.10
CA ARG A 173 41.08 -57.07 62.69
C ARG A 173 41.05 -56.98 64.20
N ILE A 174 40.02 -56.38 64.79
CA ILE A 174 39.86 -56.30 66.25
C ILE A 174 39.50 -57.68 66.81
N ASP A 175 38.61 -58.42 66.17
CA ASP A 175 38.21 -59.77 66.60
C ASP A 175 39.34 -60.81 66.50
N ARG A 176 40.33 -60.59 65.63
CA ARG A 176 41.55 -61.41 65.52
C ARG A 176 42.63 -61.05 66.54
N ARG A 177 42.45 -60.02 67.38
CA ARG A 177 43.41 -59.81 68.49
C ARG A 177 43.26 -60.96 69.48
N PRO A 178 44.35 -61.65 69.85
CA PRO A 178 44.29 -62.62 70.93
C PRO A 178 43.79 -61.91 72.18
N ARG A 179 42.83 -62.53 72.88
CA ARG A 179 42.44 -62.03 74.19
C ARG A 179 43.66 -62.11 75.10
N LYS A 180 43.79 -61.12 75.98
CA LYS A 180 44.93 -60.97 76.91
C LYS A 180 45.18 -62.23 77.77
N GLU A 181 44.18 -63.10 77.88
CA GLU A 181 44.18 -64.35 78.62
C GLU A 181 44.87 -65.53 77.88
N GLU A 182 45.08 -65.48 76.55
CA GLU A 182 45.82 -66.51 75.79
C GLU A 182 47.32 -66.23 75.68
N LEU A 183 47.73 -64.96 75.80
CA LEU A 183 49.16 -64.58 75.79
C LEU A 183 49.88 -65.10 77.04
N ASP A 184 49.18 -65.17 78.18
CA ASP A 184 49.73 -65.71 79.42
C ASP A 184 49.85 -67.26 79.42
N ALA A 185 49.25 -67.95 78.45
CA ALA A 185 49.37 -69.41 78.31
C ALA A 185 50.53 -69.81 77.39
N GLU A 186 50.82 -69.01 76.35
CA GLU A 186 51.92 -69.27 75.42
C GLU A 186 53.28 -68.82 76.00
N GLU A 187 53.30 -67.81 76.87
CA GLU A 187 54.53 -67.37 77.58
C GLU A 187 55.00 -68.40 78.63
N VAL A 188 54.12 -69.28 79.10
CA VAL A 188 54.46 -70.31 80.10
C VAL A 188 55.04 -71.59 79.44
N GLU A 189 54.69 -71.91 78.19
CA GLU A 189 55.31 -73.05 77.49
C GLU A 189 56.69 -72.71 76.86
N ALA A 190 56.93 -71.46 76.46
CA ALA A 190 58.21 -71.06 75.88
C ALA A 190 59.35 -70.89 76.92
N ALA A 191 59.05 -70.89 78.22
CA ALA A 191 60.03 -70.67 79.28
C ALA A 191 60.62 -71.96 79.91
N ALA A 192 60.21 -73.16 79.47
CA ALA A 192 60.60 -74.42 80.10
C ALA A 192 61.69 -75.26 79.39
N ASP A 193 62.12 -74.88 78.18
CA ASP A 193 63.22 -75.55 77.45
C ASP A 193 64.05 -74.46 76.73
N GLY A 194 65.33 -74.22 76.97
CA GLY A 194 66.33 -74.88 77.77
C GLY A 194 67.64 -74.11 77.57
N ASP A 195 68.23 -73.67 78.68
CA ASP A 195 69.62 -73.23 78.74
C ASP A 195 70.55 -74.41 78.46
N SER A 196 71.39 -74.34 77.41
CA SER A 196 72.78 -74.83 77.44
C SER A 196 73.55 -74.66 76.12
N LYS A 197 74.62 -73.84 76.18
CA LYS A 197 76.02 -74.04 75.69
C LYS A 197 76.23 -74.37 74.19
N SER A 198 77.23 -73.89 73.43
CA SER A 198 78.64 -73.51 73.65
C SER A 198 79.15 -72.86 72.33
N ASN A 199 79.87 -71.73 72.33
CA ASN A 199 81.34 -71.55 72.38
C ASN A 199 82.17 -71.96 71.13
N ALA A 200 83.08 -71.05 70.73
CA ALA A 200 84.29 -71.13 69.88
C ALA A 200 84.10 -71.18 68.34
N ASP A 201 84.51 -70.15 67.59
CA ASP A 201 85.88 -69.71 67.18
C ASP A 201 86.47 -70.60 66.06
N ASP A 202 86.57 -70.09 64.82
CA ASP A 202 87.81 -69.64 64.12
C ASP A 202 88.20 -70.73 63.07
N GLU A 203 88.77 -70.54 61.88
CA GLU A 203 89.74 -69.59 61.34
C GLU A 203 89.84 -69.82 59.79
N ARG A 204 90.27 -68.80 59.02
CA ARG A 204 91.14 -68.80 57.79
C ARG A 204 90.73 -69.55 56.51
N ASP A 205 90.73 -68.93 55.32
CA ASP A 205 91.81 -68.50 54.37
C ASP A 205 91.34 -69.11 53.01
N ASP A 206 91.53 -68.60 51.80
CA ASP A 206 92.68 -67.97 51.15
C ASP A 206 92.20 -67.21 49.87
N GLU A 207 93.03 -66.22 49.50
CA GLU A 207 93.30 -65.62 48.16
C GLU A 207 92.19 -64.92 47.33
#